data_AF-A0A7X6YU04-F1
#
_entry.id   AF-A0A7X6YU04-F1
#
_cell.length_a   1.000
_cell.length_b   1.000
_cell.length_c   1.000
_cell.angle_alpha   90.00
_cell.angle_beta   90.00
_cell.angle_gamma   90.00
#
_symmetry.space_group_name_H-M   'P 1'
#
loop_
_entity.id
_entity.type
_entity.pdbx_description
1 polymer ?
#
loop_
_entity_poly.entity_id
_entity_poly.type
_entity_poly.pdbx_seq_one_letter_code
_entity_poly.pdbx_strand_id
1 'polypeptide(L)'
;MKALFFFLAMMLCTVSAYAQVKTVHVTTAGSLYTLINTSEQQSLTGLTLTGNIDARDIAFVRDKLLLLSDLNLQNASIKAYSGDQGTNTGQTSVYYPANELPQYAFYNPYFDTFKPSLLTVVLPNNLLSVGELAFYFCWNLQTISIPASVKHISTYAFYGCYSLSSIQVASGNTNYSSSSGILFSKLKDSLLICPNAKSGSYSIPSGVKHIGASAFENCTWLSALSLPSTLISIGSYAFANCYGISGNLILPDNLISLEDGAFYNCPYLNGTVILPA
;
A
#
# COMPACT_ATOMS: atom_id res chain seq x y z
N MET A 1 54.80 11.10 19.97
CA MET A 1 53.94 11.66 18.89
C MET A 1 52.52 11.32 19.26
N LYS A 2 51.82 12.24 19.94
CA LYS A 2 50.86 13.20 19.34
C LYS A 2 49.69 12.44 18.69
N ALA A 3 48.40 12.70 18.92
CA ALA A 3 47.59 13.56 19.79
C ALA A 3 46.13 13.16 19.37
N LEU A 4 45.22 12.83 20.29
CA LEU A 4 44.26 13.77 20.90
C LEU A 4 43.10 14.23 19.96
N PHE A 5 41.88 13.73 20.26
CA PHE A 5 40.54 14.35 20.11
C PHE A 5 39.90 14.39 18.70
N PHE A 6 38.66 13.94 18.48
CA PHE A 6 37.37 14.36 19.09
C PHE A 6 36.39 13.15 19.20
N PHE A 7 36.02 12.65 20.37
CA PHE A 7 34.78 12.95 21.12
C PHE A 7 33.52 13.28 20.28
N LEU A 8 32.66 12.27 20.09
CA LEU A 8 31.25 12.35 20.49
C LEU A 8 30.79 10.95 20.97
N ALA A 9 31.24 10.57 22.16
CA ALA A 9 30.49 9.66 22.99
C ALA A 9 29.25 10.41 23.49
N MET A 10 28.14 10.34 22.77
CA MET A 10 26.84 10.71 23.32
C MET A 10 26.24 9.45 23.93
N MET A 11 26.37 9.37 25.25
CA MET A 11 25.40 8.79 26.17
C MET A 11 24.78 7.44 25.75
N LEU A 12 25.25 6.37 26.39
CA LEU A 12 24.37 5.28 26.82
C LEU A 12 23.23 5.91 27.64
N CYS A 13 22.14 6.24 26.97
CA CYS A 13 20.84 6.26 27.59
C CYS A 13 20.13 5.06 26.98
N THR A 14 20.14 3.94 27.69
CA THR A 14 19.11 2.91 27.58
C THR A 14 17.80 3.53 28.05
N VAL A 15 17.30 4.52 27.30
CA VAL A 15 15.88 4.77 27.25
C VAL A 15 15.39 3.50 26.56
N SER A 16 14.81 2.58 27.33
CA SER A 16 13.74 1.75 26.81
C SER A 16 12.96 2.66 25.86
N ALA A 17 13.05 2.46 24.55
CA ALA A 17 12.39 3.32 23.58
C ALA A 17 10.90 3.05 23.76
N TYR A 18 10.31 3.68 24.78
CA TYR A 18 8.90 3.65 25.04
C TYR A 18 8.26 4.23 23.79
N ALA A 19 7.44 3.43 23.13
CA ALA A 19 6.65 3.85 21.99
C ALA A 19 5.97 5.17 22.35
N GLN A 20 6.44 6.29 21.79
CA GLN A 20 5.81 7.57 21.98
C GLN A 20 4.59 7.61 21.08
N VAL A 21 3.41 7.56 21.71
CA VAL A 21 2.13 7.59 21.04
C VAL A 21 1.42 8.91 21.36
N LYS A 22 0.77 9.52 20.37
CA LYS A 22 0.04 10.77 20.55
C LYS A 22 -1.31 10.73 19.85
N THR A 23 -2.31 11.35 20.46
CA THR A 23 -3.59 11.65 19.79
C THR A 23 -3.65 13.15 19.54
N VAL A 24 -3.98 13.54 18.32
CA VAL A 24 -4.12 14.93 17.91
C VAL A 24 -5.48 15.15 17.26
N HIS A 25 -6.19 16.18 17.72
CA HIS A 25 -7.38 16.69 17.05
C HIS A 25 -6.99 17.88 16.20
N VAL A 26 -7.12 17.76 14.87
CA VAL A 26 -6.83 18.83 13.93
C VAL A 26 -8.12 19.60 13.67
N THR A 27 -8.23 20.81 14.20
CA THR A 27 -9.42 21.66 13.99
C THR A 27 -9.42 22.27 12.58
N THR A 28 -8.25 22.75 12.14
CA THR A 28 -8.03 23.41 10.85
C THR A 28 -7.20 22.52 9.95
N ALA A 29 -7.74 22.09 8.81
CA ALA A 29 -7.01 21.27 7.87
C ALA A 29 -5.70 21.94 7.41
N GLY A 30 -4.63 21.15 7.32
CA GLY A 30 -3.28 21.58 6.98
C GLY A 30 -2.50 22.19 8.15
N SER A 31 -3.00 22.14 9.38
CA SER A 31 -2.36 22.75 10.56
C SER A 31 -1.63 21.78 11.48
N LEU A 32 -1.50 20.49 11.13
CA LEU A 32 -0.89 19.47 11.99
C LEU A 32 0.53 19.84 12.44
N TYR A 33 1.30 20.51 11.57
CA TYR A 33 2.67 20.96 11.86
C TYR A 33 2.77 21.91 13.07
N THR A 34 1.68 22.56 13.46
CA THR A 34 1.62 23.43 14.65
C THR A 34 1.34 22.65 15.94
N LEU A 35 0.86 21.41 15.82
CA LEU A 35 0.40 20.57 16.93
C LEU A 35 1.41 19.49 17.32
N ILE A 36 2.47 19.32 16.52
CA ILE A 36 3.56 18.37 16.76
C ILE A 36 4.90 19.11 16.77
N ASN A 37 5.52 19.18 17.95
CA ASN A 37 6.80 19.88 18.14
C ASN A 37 7.99 19.05 17.61
N THR A 38 9.18 19.66 17.52
CA THR A 38 10.37 19.02 16.95
C THR A 38 10.82 17.76 17.68
N SER A 39 10.69 17.69 19.00
CA SER A 39 11.07 16.51 19.78
C SER A 39 10.11 15.34 19.51
N GLU A 40 8.82 15.63 19.36
CA GLU A 40 7.80 14.65 18.99
C GLU A 40 8.02 14.13 17.56
N GLN A 41 8.36 15.00 16.61
CA GLN A 41 8.66 14.59 15.22
C GLN A 41 9.77 13.52 15.16
N GLN A 42 10.76 13.61 16.05
CA GLN A 42 11.91 12.69 16.11
C GLN A 42 11.65 11.40 16.88
N SER A 43 10.55 11.30 17.63
CA SER A 43 10.34 10.20 18.59
C SER A 43 8.99 9.48 18.46
N LEU A 44 7.99 10.08 17.81
CA LEU A 44 6.67 9.46 17.65
C LEU A 44 6.75 8.17 16.83
N THR A 45 6.20 7.12 17.42
CA THR A 45 6.04 5.79 16.82
C THR A 45 4.56 5.50 16.56
N GLY A 46 3.64 6.06 17.35
CA GLY A 46 2.20 5.99 17.09
C GLY A 46 1.52 7.35 17.05
N LEU A 47 0.56 7.51 16.13
CA LEU A 47 -0.21 8.75 15.98
C LEU A 47 -1.66 8.43 15.65
N THR A 48 -2.58 8.96 16.45
CA THR A 48 -4.00 9.00 16.14
C THR A 48 -4.38 10.41 15.74
N LEU A 49 -4.87 10.60 14.51
CA LEU A 49 -5.40 11.87 14.03
C LEU A 49 -6.92 11.83 13.99
N THR A 50 -7.54 12.90 14.47
CA THR A 50 -9.00 13.12 14.43
C THR A 50 -9.30 14.53 13.93
N GLY A 51 -10.55 14.79 13.57
CA GLY A 51 -10.97 16.13 13.11
C GLY A 51 -10.76 16.32 11.61
N ASN A 52 -10.42 17.53 11.19
CA ASN A 52 -10.31 17.93 9.80
C ASN A 52 -8.82 17.92 9.38
N ILE A 53 -8.43 16.98 8.53
CA ILE A 53 -7.08 16.94 7.95
C ILE A 53 -7.13 17.19 6.44
N ASP A 54 -6.03 17.51 5.80
CA ASP A 54 -5.91 17.51 4.33
C ASP A 54 -4.56 16.96 3.84
N ALA A 55 -4.30 17.07 2.54
CA ALA A 55 -3.07 16.57 1.91
C ALA A 55 -1.78 17.16 2.52
N ARG A 56 -1.81 18.37 3.10
CA ARG A 56 -0.65 18.98 3.76
C ARG A 56 -0.33 18.30 5.08
N ASP A 57 -1.35 17.89 5.83
CA ASP A 57 -1.17 17.13 7.07
C ASP A 57 -0.61 15.74 6.77
N ILE A 58 -1.11 15.09 5.71
CA ILE A 58 -0.59 13.79 5.26
C ILE A 58 0.87 13.92 4.79
N ALA A 59 1.21 14.95 4.01
CA ALA A 59 2.58 15.24 3.62
C ALA A 59 3.49 15.48 4.84
N PHE A 60 3.00 16.19 5.87
CA PHE A 60 3.73 16.35 7.12
C PHE A 60 3.98 15.00 7.83
N VAL A 61 2.97 14.13 7.92
CA VAL A 61 3.13 12.78 8.49
C VAL A 61 4.19 11.97 7.72
N ARG A 62 4.14 12.02 6.38
CA ARG A 62 5.11 11.35 5.51
C ARG A 62 6.53 11.87 5.73
N ASP A 63 6.71 13.19 5.67
CA ASP A 63 8.03 13.80 5.54
C ASP A 63 8.71 14.09 6.90
N LYS A 64 7.95 14.23 7.98
CA LYS A 64 8.48 14.65 9.29
C LYS A 64 8.44 13.57 10.36
N LEU A 65 7.56 12.57 10.28
CA LEU A 65 7.39 11.56 11.32
C LEU A 65 8.09 10.25 10.95
N LEU A 66 9.42 10.28 10.83
CA LEU A 66 10.22 9.21 10.23
C LEU A 66 10.14 7.88 10.99
N LEU A 67 9.97 7.91 12.31
CA LEU A 67 9.85 6.70 13.14
C LEU A 67 8.41 6.18 13.29
N LEU A 68 7.42 6.87 12.70
CA LEU A 68 6.01 6.51 12.85
C LEU A 68 5.72 5.14 12.23
N SER A 69 5.36 4.18 13.07
CA SER A 69 4.98 2.81 12.72
C SER A 69 3.46 2.60 12.69
N ASP A 70 2.72 3.32 13.52
CA ASP A 70 1.29 3.11 13.70
C ASP A 70 0.53 4.41 13.47
N LEU A 71 -0.28 4.45 12.41
CA LEU A 71 -1.09 5.62 12.08
C LEU A 71 -2.57 5.28 12.12
N ASN A 72 -3.33 5.96 12.98
CA ASN A 72 -4.77 5.82 13.05
C ASN A 72 -5.47 7.08 12.56
N LEU A 73 -6.18 6.98 11.44
CA LEU A 73 -6.97 8.05 10.83
C LEU A 73 -8.48 7.81 10.90
N GLN A 74 -8.93 6.82 11.68
CA GLN A 74 -10.31 6.33 11.68
C GLN A 74 -11.36 7.45 11.82
N ASN A 75 -11.07 8.42 12.69
CA ASN A 75 -11.94 9.55 13.03
C ASN A 75 -11.48 10.88 12.41
N ALA A 76 -10.60 10.83 11.42
CA ALA A 76 -10.22 11.99 10.62
C ALA A 76 -11.17 12.14 9.42
N SER A 77 -11.42 13.38 9.01
CA SER A 77 -12.15 13.73 7.79
C SER A 77 -11.18 14.48 6.88
N ILE A 78 -10.82 13.85 5.76
CA ILE A 78 -9.94 14.47 4.76
C ILE A 78 -10.72 15.55 4.00
N LYS A 79 -10.29 16.80 4.11
CA LYS A 79 -10.84 17.94 3.39
C LYS A 79 -10.17 18.10 2.03
N ALA A 80 -10.93 18.67 1.10
CA ALA A 80 -10.36 19.04 -0.19
C ALA A 80 -9.30 20.13 0.00
N TYR A 81 -8.26 20.08 -0.83
CA TYR A 81 -7.20 21.07 -0.84
C TYR A 81 -6.74 21.32 -2.28
N SER A 82 -6.45 22.58 -2.59
CA SER A 82 -5.80 22.97 -3.85
C SER A 82 -4.57 23.78 -3.53
N GLY A 83 -3.42 23.35 -4.05
CA GLY A 83 -2.16 24.08 -3.90
C GLY A 83 -0.94 23.21 -4.09
N ASP A 84 0.21 23.72 -3.68
CA ASP A 84 1.55 23.13 -3.91
C ASP A 84 2.13 22.43 -2.68
N GLN A 85 1.51 22.57 -1.50
CA GLN A 85 2.01 22.02 -0.23
C GLN A 85 1.49 20.59 0.06
N GLY A 86 0.82 19.96 -0.91
CA GLY A 86 0.26 18.62 -0.75
C GLY A 86 1.30 17.50 -0.94
N THR A 87 0.82 16.27 -1.16
CA THR A 87 1.66 15.08 -1.27
C THR A 87 2.35 14.92 -2.62
N ASN A 88 1.83 15.52 -3.70
CA ASN A 88 2.51 15.58 -4.99
C ASN A 88 3.50 16.78 -5.04
N THR A 89 4.65 16.59 -4.39
CA THR A 89 5.70 17.61 -4.24
C THR A 89 6.33 18.00 -5.59
N GLY A 90 6.69 19.27 -5.75
CA GLY A 90 7.34 19.80 -6.97
C GLY A 90 6.37 20.32 -8.03
N GLN A 91 5.06 20.21 -7.80
CA GLN A 91 4.03 20.77 -8.66
C GLN A 91 3.59 22.16 -8.19
N THR A 92 3.20 23.04 -9.10
CA THR A 92 2.80 24.42 -8.80
C THR A 92 1.36 24.54 -8.29
N SER A 93 0.50 23.57 -8.59
CA SER A 93 -0.85 23.45 -8.02
C SER A 93 -1.42 22.07 -8.33
N VAL A 94 -1.95 21.41 -7.31
CA VAL A 94 -2.61 20.10 -7.42
C VAL A 94 -3.92 20.16 -6.65
N TYR A 95 -4.97 19.58 -7.23
CA TYR A 95 -6.25 19.41 -6.57
C TYR A 95 -6.34 18.04 -5.88
N TYR A 96 -6.62 18.06 -4.59
CA TYR A 96 -6.83 16.87 -3.76
C TYR A 96 -8.31 16.84 -3.35
N PRO A 97 -9.09 15.84 -3.79
CA PRO A 97 -10.49 15.70 -3.41
C PRO A 97 -10.69 15.43 -1.91
N ALA A 98 -11.84 15.84 -1.37
CA ALA A 98 -12.23 15.46 -0.02
C ALA A 98 -12.49 13.95 0.08
N ASN A 99 -12.21 13.37 1.25
CA ASN A 99 -12.37 11.95 1.56
C ASN A 99 -11.56 11.00 0.67
N GLU A 100 -10.48 11.48 0.06
CA GLU A 100 -9.50 10.66 -0.65
C GLU A 100 -8.19 10.63 0.13
N LEU A 101 -7.62 9.44 0.34
CA LEU A 101 -6.23 9.37 0.78
C LEU A 101 -5.41 9.77 -0.44
N PRO A 102 -4.69 10.90 -0.40
CA PRO A 102 -4.20 11.53 -1.61
C PRO A 102 -3.17 10.65 -2.34
N GLN A 103 -3.03 10.86 -3.64
CA GLN A 103 -1.90 10.28 -4.39
C GLN A 103 -0.57 10.58 -3.68
N TYR A 104 0.37 9.64 -3.71
CA TYR A 104 1.67 9.81 -3.07
C TYR A 104 1.60 10.07 -1.55
N ALA A 105 0.55 9.60 -0.86
CA ALA A 105 0.36 9.84 0.58
C ALA A 105 1.60 9.51 1.43
N PHE A 106 2.25 8.38 1.14
CA PHE A 106 3.42 7.87 1.89
C PHE A 106 4.64 7.59 1.00
N TYR A 107 4.66 8.22 -0.18
CA TYR A 107 5.79 8.26 -1.11
C TYR A 107 6.01 9.70 -1.56
N ASN A 108 7.25 10.17 -1.65
CA ASN A 108 7.57 11.49 -2.17
C ASN A 108 8.30 11.35 -3.50
N PRO A 109 7.66 11.60 -4.65
CA PRO A 109 8.30 11.41 -5.96
C PRO A 109 9.38 12.44 -6.25
N TYR A 110 9.36 13.61 -5.61
CA TYR A 110 10.34 14.66 -5.86
C TYR A 110 11.69 14.37 -5.20
N PHE A 111 11.66 13.82 -3.98
CA PHE A 111 12.87 13.44 -3.24
C PHE A 111 13.19 11.95 -3.32
N ASP A 112 12.35 11.17 -3.99
CA ASP A 112 12.36 9.71 -4.03
C ASP A 112 12.48 9.06 -2.63
N THR A 113 11.65 9.55 -1.70
CA THR A 113 11.61 9.05 -0.32
C THR A 113 10.34 8.25 -0.04
N PHE A 114 10.46 7.18 0.75
CA PHE A 114 9.38 6.28 1.10
C PHE A 114 9.06 6.36 2.60
N LYS A 115 7.94 5.79 3.03
CA LYS A 115 7.60 5.63 4.46
C LYS A 115 7.71 4.16 4.92
N PRO A 116 8.92 3.58 4.97
CA PRO A 116 9.08 2.16 5.25
C PRO A 116 8.78 1.79 6.70
N SER A 117 8.77 2.75 7.63
CA SER A 117 8.51 2.50 9.04
C SER A 117 7.06 2.14 9.36
N LEU A 118 6.10 2.47 8.49
CA LEU A 118 4.69 2.14 8.73
C LEU A 118 4.48 0.62 8.75
N LEU A 119 3.99 0.13 9.89
CA LEU A 119 3.56 -1.25 10.10
C LEU A 119 2.05 -1.39 9.97
N THR A 120 1.31 -0.42 10.54
CA THR A 120 -0.15 -0.41 10.56
C THR A 120 -0.71 0.96 10.19
N VAL A 121 -1.80 0.94 9.43
CA VAL A 121 -2.58 2.14 9.09
C VAL A 121 -4.07 1.82 9.21
N VAL A 122 -4.78 2.61 10.01
CA VAL A 122 -6.24 2.59 10.07
C VAL A 122 -6.78 3.73 9.21
N LEU A 123 -7.48 3.39 8.13
CA LEU A 123 -8.03 4.36 7.18
C LEU A 123 -9.28 5.08 7.77
N PRO A 124 -9.59 6.32 7.31
CA PRO A 124 -10.80 7.03 7.73
C PRO A 124 -12.09 6.26 7.44
N ASN A 125 -13.04 6.29 8.36
CA ASN A 125 -14.33 5.60 8.20
C ASN A 125 -15.17 6.13 7.03
N ASN A 126 -14.96 7.40 6.62
CA ASN A 126 -15.68 8.05 5.54
C ASN A 126 -14.86 8.13 4.23
N LEU A 127 -13.74 7.40 4.15
CA LEU A 127 -12.86 7.40 2.99
C LEU A 127 -13.56 6.86 1.74
N LEU A 128 -13.53 7.61 0.65
CA LEU A 128 -14.13 7.22 -0.63
C LEU A 128 -13.10 6.62 -1.59
N SER A 129 -11.84 7.05 -1.53
CA SER A 129 -10.81 6.61 -2.47
C SER A 129 -9.44 6.48 -1.82
N VAL A 130 -8.64 5.53 -2.32
CA VAL A 130 -7.19 5.42 -2.04
C VAL A 130 -6.44 5.83 -3.31
N GLY A 131 -5.68 6.92 -3.22
CA GLY A 131 -5.00 7.55 -4.35
C GLY A 131 -3.87 6.72 -4.94
N GLU A 132 -3.43 7.13 -6.13
CA GLU A 132 -2.35 6.50 -6.87
C GLU A 132 -1.06 6.49 -6.04
N LEU A 133 -0.39 5.34 -6.00
CA LEU A 133 0.91 5.18 -5.33
C LEU A 133 0.88 5.61 -3.84
N ALA A 134 -0.29 5.61 -3.20
CA ALA A 134 -0.47 6.12 -1.83
C ALA A 134 0.42 5.42 -0.79
N PHE A 135 0.58 4.10 -0.88
CA PHE A 135 1.46 3.29 -0.02
C PHE A 135 2.66 2.72 -0.78
N TYR A 136 3.10 3.36 -1.86
CA TYR A 136 4.21 2.89 -2.68
C TYR A 136 5.46 2.64 -1.83
N PHE A 137 5.98 1.40 -1.87
CA PHE A 137 7.12 0.93 -1.08
C PHE A 137 7.03 1.19 0.44
N CYS A 138 5.82 1.12 1.01
CA CYS A 138 5.66 0.93 2.45
C CYS A 138 6.08 -0.50 2.85
N TRP A 139 7.39 -0.79 2.80
CA TRP A 139 7.95 -2.15 2.86
C TRP A 139 7.50 -2.97 4.06
N ASN A 140 7.27 -2.34 5.20
CA ASN A 140 6.90 -3.03 6.45
C ASN A 140 5.39 -3.01 6.75
N LEU A 141 4.55 -2.43 5.89
CA LEU A 141 3.09 -2.42 6.08
C LEU A 141 2.58 -3.86 6.05
N GLN A 142 1.99 -4.34 7.15
CA GLN A 142 1.71 -5.77 7.33
C GLN A 142 0.30 -6.17 6.88
N THR A 143 -0.67 -5.33 7.22
CA THR A 143 -2.08 -5.53 6.90
C THR A 143 -2.75 -4.19 6.61
N ILE A 144 -3.84 -4.21 5.83
CA ILE A 144 -4.71 -3.06 5.72
C ILE A 144 -6.18 -3.49 5.61
N SER A 145 -7.06 -2.69 6.20
CA SER A 145 -8.51 -2.86 6.09
C SER A 145 -9.11 -1.76 5.22
N ILE A 146 -9.79 -2.14 4.15
CA ILE A 146 -10.53 -1.25 3.25
C ILE A 146 -11.90 -0.95 3.86
N PRO A 147 -12.21 0.32 4.23
CA PRO A 147 -13.50 0.70 4.81
C PRO A 147 -14.69 0.43 3.89
N ALA A 148 -15.89 0.36 4.49
CA ALA A 148 -17.13 0.12 3.75
C ALA A 148 -17.46 1.22 2.73
N SER A 149 -17.00 2.45 2.99
CA SER A 149 -17.25 3.62 2.14
C SER A 149 -16.36 3.69 0.89
N VAL A 150 -15.26 2.93 0.83
CA VAL A 150 -14.30 3.04 -0.28
C VAL A 150 -14.93 2.52 -1.57
N LYS A 151 -14.89 3.37 -2.59
CA LYS A 151 -15.40 3.14 -3.94
C LYS A 151 -14.29 2.89 -4.95
N HIS A 152 -13.12 3.48 -4.74
CA HIS A 152 -12.01 3.40 -5.68
C HIS A 152 -10.67 3.17 -4.97
N ILE A 153 -9.85 2.29 -5.54
CA ILE A 153 -8.45 2.08 -5.17
C ILE A 153 -7.67 2.24 -6.47
N SER A 154 -6.82 3.27 -6.53
CA SER A 154 -6.08 3.61 -7.73
C SER A 154 -4.91 2.66 -8.00
N THR A 155 -4.41 2.71 -9.23
CA THR A 155 -3.27 1.92 -9.70
C THR A 155 -2.09 2.05 -8.74
N TYR A 156 -1.43 0.92 -8.48
CA TYR A 156 -0.23 0.83 -7.64
C TYR A 156 -0.37 1.40 -6.22
N ALA A 157 -1.59 1.58 -5.69
CA ALA A 157 -1.81 2.10 -4.33
C ALA A 157 -1.04 1.32 -3.25
N PHE A 158 -0.81 0.01 -3.43
CA PHE A 158 -0.09 -0.87 -2.50
C PHE A 158 1.17 -1.49 -3.11
N TYR A 159 1.67 -0.98 -4.23
CA TYR A 159 2.82 -1.56 -4.89
C TYR A 159 4.07 -1.52 -4.01
N GLY A 160 4.81 -2.63 -3.97
CA GLY A 160 6.06 -2.73 -3.22
C GLY A 160 5.88 -2.80 -1.69
N CYS A 161 4.66 -3.03 -1.19
CA CYS A 161 4.43 -3.32 0.21
C CYS A 161 4.84 -4.77 0.53
N TYR A 162 6.14 -5.07 0.54
CA TYR A 162 6.66 -6.44 0.60
C TYR A 162 6.28 -7.26 1.85
N SER A 163 5.95 -6.60 2.96
CA SER A 163 5.46 -7.27 4.18
C SER A 163 3.92 -7.39 4.22
N LEU A 164 3.20 -6.84 3.25
CA LEU A 164 1.75 -6.86 3.22
C LEU A 164 1.31 -8.30 2.98
N SER A 165 0.67 -8.88 3.98
CA SER A 165 0.23 -10.28 4.00
C SER A 165 -1.27 -10.42 3.83
N SER A 166 -2.04 -9.35 4.10
CA SER A 166 -3.49 -9.39 4.05
C SER A 166 -4.09 -8.00 3.78
N ILE A 167 -4.95 -7.95 2.77
CA ILE A 167 -5.91 -6.87 2.52
C ILE A 167 -7.28 -7.40 2.93
N GLN A 168 -7.87 -6.77 3.94
CA GLN A 168 -9.22 -7.06 4.42
C GLN A 168 -10.19 -6.03 3.87
N VAL A 169 -11.44 -6.42 3.62
CA VAL A 169 -12.49 -5.51 3.18
C VAL A 169 -13.65 -5.56 4.17
N ALA A 170 -14.11 -4.40 4.63
CA ALA A 170 -15.28 -4.32 5.50
C ALA A 170 -16.52 -4.94 4.82
N SER A 171 -17.31 -5.70 5.58
CA SER A 171 -18.45 -6.48 5.04
C SER A 171 -19.47 -5.61 4.29
N GLY A 172 -19.66 -4.36 4.72
CA GLY A 172 -20.53 -3.38 4.09
C GLY A 172 -19.99 -2.72 2.82
N ASN A 173 -18.76 -3.01 2.37
CA ASN A 173 -18.23 -2.44 1.13
C ASN A 173 -19.02 -2.97 -0.08
N THR A 174 -19.44 -2.07 -0.96
CA THR A 174 -20.27 -2.40 -2.14
C THR A 174 -19.47 -2.62 -3.42
N ASN A 175 -18.18 -2.28 -3.46
CA ASN A 175 -17.32 -2.35 -4.65
C ASN A 175 -16.29 -3.47 -4.58
N TYR A 176 -15.87 -3.83 -3.37
CA TYR A 176 -14.79 -4.76 -3.12
C TYR A 176 -15.20 -5.88 -2.17
N SER A 177 -14.43 -6.95 -2.20
CA SER A 177 -14.44 -7.99 -1.18
C SER A 177 -13.04 -8.56 -1.02
N SER A 178 -12.79 -9.26 0.09
CA SER A 178 -11.53 -9.98 0.30
C SER A 178 -11.78 -11.47 0.54
N SER A 179 -10.80 -12.29 0.15
CA SER A 179 -10.76 -13.71 0.47
C SER A 179 -9.31 -14.14 0.65
N SER A 180 -8.99 -14.83 1.76
CA SER A 180 -7.62 -15.28 2.07
C SER A 180 -6.56 -14.16 2.01
N GLY A 181 -6.96 -12.94 2.40
CA GLY A 181 -6.13 -11.73 2.38
C GLY A 181 -5.96 -11.06 1.02
N ILE A 182 -6.58 -11.57 -0.04
CA ILE A 182 -6.49 -11.04 -1.41
C ILE A 182 -7.71 -10.17 -1.71
N LEU A 183 -7.51 -9.06 -2.42
CA LEU A 183 -8.53 -8.11 -2.82
C LEU A 183 -9.19 -8.52 -4.15
N PHE A 184 -10.51 -8.49 -4.17
CA PHE A 184 -11.35 -8.79 -5.33
C PHE A 184 -12.36 -7.66 -5.57
N SER A 185 -12.97 -7.66 -6.75
CA SER A 185 -14.26 -7.00 -6.96
C SER A 185 -15.31 -7.54 -5.97
N LYS A 186 -16.42 -6.80 -5.79
CA LYS A 186 -17.51 -7.25 -4.92
C LYS A 186 -18.06 -8.61 -5.32
N LEU A 187 -18.21 -8.85 -6.62
CA LEU A 187 -18.72 -10.10 -7.19
C LEU A 187 -17.69 -11.24 -7.16
N LYS A 188 -16.42 -10.95 -6.83
CA LYS A 188 -15.29 -11.88 -6.89
C LYS A 188 -15.01 -12.48 -8.27
N ASP A 189 -15.51 -11.83 -9.32
CA ASP A 189 -15.20 -12.16 -10.71
C ASP A 189 -13.86 -11.56 -11.16
N SER A 190 -13.32 -10.58 -10.44
CA SER A 190 -12.01 -9.98 -10.71
C SER A 190 -11.11 -10.04 -9.49
N LEU A 191 -9.92 -10.62 -9.63
CA LEU A 191 -8.84 -10.55 -8.63
C LEU A 191 -8.01 -9.31 -8.93
N LEU A 192 -7.95 -8.40 -7.96
CA LEU A 192 -7.41 -7.05 -8.16
C LEU A 192 -6.01 -6.89 -7.59
N ILE A 193 -5.79 -7.32 -6.34
CA ILE A 193 -4.50 -7.17 -5.66
C ILE A 193 -4.25 -8.37 -4.76
N CYS A 194 -3.15 -9.06 -5.00
CA CYS A 194 -2.55 -10.05 -4.12
C CYS A 194 -1.44 -9.38 -3.30
N PRO A 195 -1.46 -9.49 -1.96
CA PRO A 195 -0.40 -8.95 -1.12
C PRO A 195 0.97 -9.57 -1.46
N ASN A 196 2.04 -8.76 -1.50
CA ASN A 196 3.38 -9.22 -1.91
C ASN A 196 3.98 -10.28 -0.97
N ALA A 197 3.59 -10.30 0.31
CA ALA A 197 4.02 -11.34 1.25
C ALA A 197 3.26 -12.67 1.09
N LYS A 198 2.33 -12.78 0.13
CA LYS A 198 1.61 -14.03 -0.13
C LYS A 198 2.61 -15.11 -0.55
N SER A 199 2.62 -16.20 0.19
CA SER A 199 3.58 -17.28 0.04
C SER A 199 2.94 -18.65 -0.18
N GLY A 200 3.75 -19.59 -0.68
CA GLY A 200 3.34 -20.96 -0.90
C GLY A 200 2.49 -21.11 -2.17
N SER A 201 1.65 -22.15 -2.20
CA SER A 201 0.76 -22.41 -3.34
C SER A 201 -0.54 -21.61 -3.21
N TYR A 202 -1.02 -21.08 -4.33
CA TYR A 202 -2.33 -20.42 -4.38
C TYR A 202 -3.17 -20.93 -5.54
N SER A 203 -4.41 -21.32 -5.23
CA SER A 203 -5.43 -21.66 -6.21
C SER A 203 -6.39 -20.49 -6.32
N ILE A 204 -6.44 -19.87 -7.49
CA ILE A 204 -7.39 -18.79 -7.76
C ILE A 204 -8.81 -19.38 -7.74
N PRO A 205 -9.77 -18.76 -7.03
CA PRO A 205 -11.13 -19.28 -6.93
C PRO A 205 -11.82 -19.45 -8.28
N SER A 206 -12.64 -20.50 -8.42
CA SER A 206 -13.34 -20.87 -9.66
C SER A 206 -14.41 -19.88 -10.14
N GLY A 207 -14.69 -18.81 -9.37
CA GLY A 207 -15.57 -17.72 -9.80
C GLY A 207 -14.85 -16.59 -10.52
N VAL A 208 -13.51 -16.57 -10.46
CA VAL A 208 -12.70 -15.50 -11.04
C VAL A 208 -12.66 -15.64 -12.56
N LYS A 209 -12.98 -14.55 -13.23
CA LYS A 209 -12.96 -14.37 -14.69
C LYS A 209 -11.81 -13.47 -15.14
N HIS A 210 -11.36 -12.55 -14.30
CA HIS A 210 -10.35 -11.57 -14.67
C HIS A 210 -9.27 -11.47 -13.60
N ILE A 211 -8.01 -11.42 -14.04
CA ILE A 211 -6.88 -11.03 -13.19
C ILE A 211 -6.45 -9.64 -13.64
N GLY A 212 -6.52 -8.68 -12.72
CA GLY A 212 -6.20 -7.28 -12.99
C GLY A 212 -4.73 -7.08 -13.36
N ALA A 213 -4.43 -5.93 -13.96
CA ALA A 213 -3.06 -5.49 -14.19
C ALA A 213 -2.28 -5.48 -12.87
N SER A 214 -1.05 -5.99 -12.90
CA SER A 214 -0.14 -6.09 -11.75
C SER A 214 -0.71 -6.79 -10.51
N ALA A 215 -1.78 -7.59 -10.64
CA ALA A 215 -2.50 -8.13 -9.48
C ALA A 215 -1.63 -9.01 -8.56
N PHE A 216 -0.66 -9.73 -9.10
CA PHE A 216 0.33 -10.53 -8.37
C PHE A 216 1.77 -10.00 -8.56
N GLU A 217 1.94 -8.81 -9.12
CA GLU A 217 3.28 -8.28 -9.40
C GLU A 217 4.13 -8.26 -8.13
N ASN A 218 5.36 -8.77 -8.22
CA ASN A 218 6.30 -8.98 -7.12
C ASN A 218 5.80 -9.91 -5.99
N CYS A 219 4.89 -10.85 -6.25
CA CYS A 219 4.59 -11.95 -5.32
C CYS A 219 5.73 -12.98 -5.32
N THR A 220 6.90 -12.58 -4.84
CA THR A 220 8.16 -13.33 -4.95
C THR A 220 8.20 -14.62 -4.13
N TRP A 221 7.28 -14.78 -3.18
CA TRP A 221 7.20 -15.94 -2.28
C TRP A 221 6.15 -16.97 -2.71
N LEU A 222 5.37 -16.68 -3.76
CA LEU A 222 4.39 -17.61 -4.29
C LEU A 222 5.11 -18.72 -5.06
N SER A 223 4.98 -19.98 -4.63
CA SER A 223 5.73 -21.11 -5.20
C SER A 223 5.00 -21.86 -6.31
N ALA A 224 3.66 -21.82 -6.29
CA ALA A 224 2.82 -22.46 -7.29
C ALA A 224 1.50 -21.71 -7.46
N LEU A 225 0.97 -21.75 -8.68
CA LEU A 225 -0.25 -21.05 -9.06
C LEU A 225 -1.17 -21.99 -9.84
N SER A 226 -2.43 -22.07 -9.43
CA SER A 226 -3.49 -22.75 -10.20
C SER A 226 -4.49 -21.71 -10.70
N LEU A 227 -4.62 -21.63 -12.03
CA LEU A 227 -5.59 -20.79 -12.73
C LEU A 227 -6.95 -21.51 -12.81
N PRO A 228 -8.09 -20.79 -12.67
CA PRO A 228 -9.40 -21.40 -12.79
C PRO A 228 -9.81 -21.55 -14.25
N SER A 229 -10.60 -22.57 -14.57
CA SER A 229 -11.11 -22.79 -15.94
C SER A 229 -12.06 -21.69 -16.44
N THR A 230 -12.57 -20.85 -15.53
CA THR A 230 -13.45 -19.71 -15.81
C THR A 230 -12.70 -18.44 -16.22
N LEU A 231 -11.37 -18.45 -16.20
CA LEU A 231 -10.57 -17.26 -16.46
C LEU A 231 -10.66 -16.86 -17.94
N ILE A 232 -11.00 -15.59 -18.17
CA ILE A 232 -11.22 -14.97 -19.47
C ILE A 232 -10.05 -14.04 -19.83
N SER A 233 -9.48 -13.32 -18.86
CA SER A 233 -8.37 -12.40 -19.13
C SER A 233 -7.32 -12.32 -18.02
N ILE A 234 -6.07 -12.09 -18.43
CA ILE A 234 -4.92 -11.79 -17.57
C ILE A 234 -4.33 -10.45 -18.00
N GLY A 235 -4.38 -9.46 -17.11
CA GLY A 235 -3.93 -8.09 -17.36
C GLY A 235 -2.41 -7.92 -17.45
N SER A 236 -1.98 -6.73 -17.86
CA SER A 236 -0.56 -6.42 -18.08
C SER A 236 0.22 -6.60 -16.78
N TYR A 237 1.40 -7.21 -16.88
CA TYR A 237 2.28 -7.47 -15.73
C TYR A 237 1.62 -8.21 -14.56
N ALA A 238 0.49 -8.90 -14.77
CA ALA A 238 -0.29 -9.51 -13.70
C ALA A 238 0.53 -10.41 -12.78
N PHE A 239 1.51 -11.14 -13.29
CA PHE A 239 2.44 -11.99 -12.52
C PHE A 239 3.90 -11.55 -12.70
N ALA A 240 4.16 -10.30 -13.07
CA ALA A 240 5.52 -9.85 -13.27
C ALA A 240 6.36 -10.01 -11.99
N ASN A 241 7.62 -10.40 -12.15
CA ASN A 241 8.58 -10.62 -11.06
C ASN A 241 8.13 -11.64 -10.00
N CYS A 242 7.29 -12.60 -10.37
CA CYS A 242 6.92 -13.72 -9.48
C CYS A 242 8.02 -14.79 -9.48
N TYR A 243 9.12 -14.51 -8.76
CA TYR A 243 10.32 -15.37 -8.73
C TYR A 243 10.14 -16.73 -8.06
N GLY A 244 9.05 -16.96 -7.34
CA GLY A 244 8.82 -18.25 -6.70
C GLY A 244 8.05 -19.24 -7.59
N ILE A 245 7.29 -18.73 -8.57
CA ILE A 245 6.35 -19.58 -9.32
C ILE A 245 7.16 -20.49 -10.24
N SER A 246 7.00 -21.80 -10.04
CA SER A 246 7.75 -22.81 -10.75
C SER A 246 6.88 -23.88 -11.39
N GLY A 247 7.42 -24.58 -12.38
CA GLY A 247 6.77 -25.72 -13.04
C GLY A 247 5.96 -25.36 -14.28
N ASN A 248 4.96 -26.19 -14.57
CA ASN A 248 4.12 -26.07 -15.76
C ASN A 248 3.06 -24.96 -15.58
N LEU A 249 2.82 -24.20 -16.64
CA LEU A 249 1.74 -23.22 -16.71
C LEU A 249 0.68 -23.73 -17.70
N ILE A 250 -0.48 -24.06 -17.18
CA ILE A 250 -1.64 -24.47 -17.98
C ILE A 250 -2.56 -23.26 -18.09
N LEU A 251 -2.63 -22.68 -19.29
CA LEU A 251 -3.60 -21.61 -19.57
C LEU A 251 -4.98 -22.26 -19.80
N PRO A 252 -6.06 -21.69 -19.22
CA PRO A 252 -7.39 -22.28 -19.33
C PRO A 252 -7.99 -22.08 -20.73
N ASP A 253 -8.77 -23.06 -21.20
CA ASP A 253 -9.35 -23.07 -22.55
C ASP A 253 -10.22 -21.83 -22.87
N ASN A 254 -10.83 -21.22 -21.84
CA ASN A 254 -11.67 -20.04 -21.99
C ASN A 254 -10.89 -18.71 -21.97
N LEU A 255 -9.54 -18.75 -21.90
CA LEU A 255 -8.72 -17.55 -21.85
C LEU A 255 -8.74 -16.85 -23.22
N ILE A 256 -9.24 -15.61 -23.24
CA ILE A 256 -9.38 -14.79 -24.45
C ILE A 256 -8.24 -13.77 -24.56
N SER A 257 -7.82 -13.17 -23.45
CA SER A 257 -6.79 -12.11 -23.43
C SER A 257 -5.66 -12.42 -22.46
N LEU A 258 -4.43 -12.22 -22.94
CA LEU A 258 -3.19 -12.27 -22.19
C LEU A 258 -2.39 -11.02 -22.57
N GLU A 259 -2.36 -10.04 -21.67
CA GLU A 259 -1.76 -8.74 -21.96
C GLU A 259 -0.24 -8.73 -21.80
N ASP A 260 0.39 -7.63 -22.26
CA ASP A 260 1.84 -7.47 -22.28
C ASP A 260 2.50 -7.71 -20.91
N GLY A 261 3.64 -8.42 -20.96
CA GLY A 261 4.45 -8.70 -19.78
C GLY A 261 3.76 -9.49 -18.67
N ALA A 262 2.61 -10.14 -18.91
CA ALA A 262 1.83 -10.83 -17.87
C ALA A 262 2.66 -11.79 -17.01
N PHE A 263 3.66 -12.47 -17.57
CA PHE A 263 4.59 -13.35 -16.85
C PHE A 263 6.05 -12.86 -16.97
N TYR A 264 6.26 -11.55 -17.11
CA TYR A 264 7.60 -10.95 -17.20
C TYR A 264 8.45 -11.35 -15.99
N ASN A 265 9.70 -11.77 -16.25
CA ASN A 265 10.66 -12.12 -15.21
C ASN A 265 10.14 -13.17 -14.20
N CYS A 266 9.52 -14.24 -14.71
CA CYS A 266 9.16 -15.46 -13.96
C CYS A 266 10.14 -16.60 -14.31
N PRO A 267 11.38 -16.60 -13.78
CA PRO A 267 12.47 -17.43 -14.28
C PRO A 267 12.30 -18.94 -14.06
N TYR A 268 11.41 -19.36 -13.16
CA TYR A 268 11.19 -20.77 -12.85
C TYR A 268 9.93 -21.37 -13.47
N LEU A 269 9.18 -20.60 -14.27
CA LEU A 269 8.19 -21.13 -15.22
C LEU A 269 8.92 -21.80 -16.39
N ASN A 270 9.64 -22.88 -16.08
CA ASN A 270 10.50 -23.64 -17.00
C ASN A 270 9.85 -24.94 -17.49
N GLY A 271 8.60 -25.20 -17.07
CA GLY A 271 7.82 -26.35 -17.51
C GLY A 271 7.20 -26.17 -18.90
N THR A 272 6.23 -27.02 -19.21
CA THR A 272 5.41 -26.88 -20.42
C THR A 272 4.42 -25.74 -20.24
N VAL A 273 4.35 -24.85 -21.23
CA VAL A 273 3.26 -23.88 -21.41
C VAL A 273 2.24 -24.51 -22.37
N ILE A 274 1.03 -24.76 -21.87
CA ILE A 274 -0.07 -25.28 -22.70
C ILE A 274 -0.99 -24.11 -23.02
N LEU A 275 -1.09 -23.79 -24.30
CA LEU A 275 -2.03 -22.79 -24.82
C LEU A 275 -3.43 -23.39 -24.94
N PRO A 276 -4.49 -22.56 -24.85
CA PRO A 276 -5.86 -22.97 -25.18
C PRO A 276 -5.92 -23.62 -26.57
N ALA A 277 -6.77 -24.64 -26.72
CA ALA A 277 -7.01 -25.33 -27.99
C ALA A 277 -7.74 -24.46 -29.03
#